data_AF-A0A3M7LAX7-F1
#
_entry.id   AF-A0A3M7LAX7-F1
#
_cell.length_a   1.000
_cell.length_b   1.000
_cell.length_c   1.000
_cell.angle_alpha   90.00
_cell.angle_beta   90.00
_cell.angle_gamma   90.00
#
_symmetry.space_group_name_H-M   'P 1'
#
loop_
_entity.id
_entity.type
_entity.pdbx_description
1 polymer ?
#
loop_
_entity_poly.entity_id
_entity_poly.type
_entity_poly.pdbx_seq_one_letter_code
_entity_poly.pdbx_strand_id
1 'polypeptide(L)'
;MKKLLPLVLLGTLSYGQIGINTSSPNATLDITAKNTNGSTPEGVIAPRLTGNTLFAAIALNTYGIAQQGAIVYVTEAATLANRIGQTVEVDSVGYYYFDSDQNLWHKLGGGNNFYNSNGTLSDPRQVTMNGNNLGFTGGRIGMGTNSPDPSAILDLTSTTLGFSPPRMTRVQMDAISGPSHGLLIFCIDCFGVNKGCLMINDSVDPTIPNWGSLCSTNIPTGIIDNIQCVNASTTGALHAGILASGVTTTVPYTGGHSGTYFSSSFNSTGVTGLVAHLRDGTIVDGNGTLVFDITGTPSAAGTASFNITVGGQSCTFTVDVDAFTASVVSIDCGTAVFSPAAIIQGQPYTGTLTIPYTGGNGDPYPQQQFTQNGLTFTLPAGTLATGNGNFVYTVTGTATNVTTMSILISFGSVSCNVSKAVTAGGGGSIVTMCMGSGATKNWLAHNLGANTSLDPNTLVKDIHGNYYQWGRNDVVANADTPVGAITGWNTTSASNGSWNSGTEDTPVKTAIDPCPSGFRVPTRQEWVSIFNNTNTSRIGTFVNDPTNFGSGIQLTCPGNGNRLTLPAAGARNTVAGALVERGSGGYYWSSTERGSGQAYTMYLYSNISPAYYSVRTEGYSVRCISE
;
A
#
# COMPACT_ATOMS: atom_id res chain seq x y z
N MET A 1 -99.19 13.02 11.19
CA MET A 1 -100.32 13.80 11.74
C MET A 1 -100.04 14.12 13.21
N LYS A 2 -100.31 15.37 13.63
CA LYS A 2 -100.07 16.02 14.95
C LYS A 2 -98.66 16.63 15.10
N LYS A 3 -98.43 17.94 15.31
CA LYS A 3 -99.22 19.18 15.26
C LYS A 3 -98.23 20.31 14.89
N LEU A 4 -98.50 21.06 13.83
CA LEU A 4 -97.91 22.41 13.64
C LEU A 4 -98.57 23.33 14.67
N LEU A 5 -97.78 24.04 15.47
CA LEU A 5 -98.26 25.13 16.33
C LEU A 5 -97.75 26.46 15.73
N PRO A 6 -98.64 27.43 15.43
CA PRO A 6 -98.22 28.74 14.96
C PRO A 6 -97.84 29.59 16.17
N LEU A 7 -96.56 29.96 16.31
CA LEU A 7 -96.15 30.93 17.32
C LEU A 7 -96.00 32.32 16.69
N VAL A 8 -96.85 33.22 17.20
CA VAL A 8 -96.96 34.63 16.85
C VAL A 8 -95.73 35.41 17.30
N LEU A 9 -95.38 36.34 16.42
CA LEU A 9 -94.34 37.36 16.44
C LEU A 9 -94.31 38.17 17.76
N LEU A 10 -93.25 38.00 18.56
CA LEU A 10 -92.65 39.09 19.34
C LEU A 10 -91.26 39.33 18.73
N GLY A 11 -91.10 40.50 18.10
CA GLY A 11 -89.87 40.90 17.44
C GLY A 11 -88.71 41.00 18.41
N THR A 12 -87.80 40.06 18.29
CA THR A 12 -86.37 40.28 18.54
C THR A 12 -85.67 39.87 17.25
N LEU A 13 -84.69 40.66 16.81
CA LEU A 13 -83.90 40.36 15.61
C LEU A 13 -83.10 39.07 15.87
N SER A 14 -83.72 37.91 15.65
CA SER A 14 -83.01 36.64 15.66
C SER A 14 -82.35 36.48 14.31
N TYR A 15 -81.02 36.49 14.30
CA TYR A 15 -80.17 36.14 13.17
C TYR A 15 -80.73 34.89 12.45
N GLY A 16 -80.65 34.82 11.13
CA GLY A 16 -81.20 33.74 10.28
C GLY A 16 -80.53 32.37 10.44
N GLN A 17 -80.09 32.04 11.66
CA GLN A 17 -79.37 30.85 12.05
C GLN A 17 -80.30 29.88 12.77
N ILE A 18 -80.20 28.60 12.43
CA ILE A 18 -80.94 27.50 13.06
C ILE A 18 -79.98 26.74 13.98
N GLY A 19 -80.24 26.79 15.28
CA GLY A 19 -79.55 25.95 16.27
C GLY A 19 -80.35 24.69 16.61
N ILE A 20 -79.71 23.52 16.58
CA ILE A 20 -80.25 22.25 17.11
C ILE A 20 -79.41 21.86 18.32
N ASN A 21 -80.05 21.74 19.49
CA ASN A 21 -79.42 21.52 20.81
C ASN A 21 -78.44 22.65 21.27
N THR A 22 -78.41 23.80 20.60
CA THR A 22 -77.66 25.01 21.02
C THR A 22 -78.54 26.24 20.91
N SER A 23 -78.47 27.13 21.90
CA SER A 23 -79.17 28.43 21.90
C SER A 23 -78.33 29.57 21.32
N SER A 24 -77.06 29.31 20.99
CA SER A 24 -76.12 30.28 20.42
C SER A 24 -75.44 29.67 19.20
N PRO A 25 -76.14 29.52 18.06
CA PRO A 25 -75.60 28.89 16.86
C PRO A 25 -74.46 29.73 16.25
N ASN A 26 -73.37 29.07 15.87
CA ASN A 26 -72.20 29.71 15.27
C ASN A 26 -72.23 29.72 13.73
N ALA A 27 -73.23 29.10 13.11
CA ALA A 27 -73.43 29.01 11.66
C ALA A 27 -74.93 29.11 11.31
N THR A 28 -75.26 29.26 10.03
CA THR A 28 -76.65 29.27 9.55
C THR A 28 -77.43 28.00 9.94
N LEU A 29 -76.74 26.87 10.09
CA LEU A 29 -77.23 25.68 10.79
C LEU A 29 -76.11 25.17 11.72
N ASP A 30 -76.34 25.20 13.03
CA ASP A 30 -75.43 24.68 14.05
C ASP A 30 -76.12 23.54 14.81
N ILE A 31 -75.51 22.36 14.82
CA ILE A 31 -76.06 21.15 15.43
C ILE A 31 -75.05 20.67 16.47
N THR A 32 -75.41 20.78 17.74
CA THR A 32 -74.59 20.26 18.85
C THR A 32 -75.11 18.91 19.33
N ALA A 33 -74.18 18.07 19.81
CA ALA A 33 -74.53 16.78 20.40
C ALA A 33 -75.39 16.99 21.66
N LYS A 34 -76.47 16.22 21.79
CA LYS A 34 -77.28 16.23 23.01
C LYS A 34 -76.52 15.60 24.18
N ASN A 35 -75.83 14.48 23.95
CA ASN A 35 -74.89 13.88 24.90
C ASN A 35 -73.54 13.57 24.24
N THR A 36 -72.44 13.86 24.93
CA THR A 36 -71.08 13.59 24.44
C THR A 36 -70.50 12.25 24.91
N ASN A 37 -71.27 11.48 25.69
CA ASN A 37 -70.85 10.19 26.26
C ASN A 37 -71.18 8.97 25.37
N GLY A 38 -71.70 9.19 24.16
CA GLY A 38 -72.06 8.12 23.22
C GLY A 38 -73.34 7.35 23.56
N SER A 39 -74.13 7.79 24.55
CA SER A 39 -75.37 7.13 24.95
C SER A 39 -76.56 7.38 24.01
N THR A 40 -76.47 8.35 23.11
CA THR A 40 -77.46 8.69 22.10
C THR A 40 -76.83 8.76 20.72
N PRO A 41 -77.52 8.29 19.65
CA PRO A 41 -77.08 8.54 18.28
C PRO A 41 -77.13 10.04 17.97
N GLU A 42 -75.97 10.66 17.74
CA GLU A 42 -75.83 12.05 17.31
C GLU A 42 -75.42 12.09 15.84
N GLY A 43 -75.87 13.10 15.07
CA GLY A 43 -75.44 13.30 13.69
C GLY A 43 -76.53 13.82 12.75
N VAL A 44 -76.18 13.97 11.47
CA VAL A 44 -77.10 14.38 10.39
C VAL A 44 -77.24 13.24 9.39
N ILE A 45 -78.48 12.86 9.08
CA ILE A 45 -78.77 11.88 8.03
C ILE A 45 -79.17 12.64 6.77
N ALA A 46 -78.32 12.58 5.73
CA ALA A 46 -78.64 13.15 4.42
C ALA A 46 -79.73 12.32 3.70
N PRO A 47 -80.45 12.92 2.72
CA PRO A 47 -81.39 12.19 1.87
C PRO A 47 -80.75 10.96 1.23
N ARG A 48 -81.45 9.82 1.27
CA ARG A 48 -80.98 8.53 0.76
C ARG A 48 -81.56 8.26 -0.62
N LEU A 49 -80.71 8.08 -1.62
CA LEU A 49 -81.09 7.87 -3.03
C LEU A 49 -80.26 6.74 -3.63
N THR A 50 -80.74 6.04 -4.67
CA THR A 50 -79.86 5.14 -5.45
C THR A 50 -79.13 5.93 -6.53
N GLY A 51 -77.99 5.43 -7.01
CA GLY A 51 -77.26 6.05 -8.13
C GLY A 51 -78.10 6.11 -9.41
N ASN A 52 -78.96 5.12 -9.65
CA ASN A 52 -79.91 5.15 -10.77
C ASN A 52 -80.99 6.24 -10.60
N THR A 53 -81.40 6.53 -9.36
CA THR A 53 -82.33 7.64 -9.07
C THR A 53 -81.67 8.98 -9.37
N LEU A 54 -80.40 9.16 -9.01
CA LEU A 54 -79.63 10.35 -9.37
C LEU A 54 -79.42 10.47 -10.88
N PHE A 55 -79.18 9.35 -11.57
CA PHE A 55 -79.06 9.33 -13.03
C PHE A 55 -80.38 9.76 -13.71
N ALA A 56 -81.52 9.23 -13.25
CA ALA A 56 -82.83 9.63 -13.77
C ALA A 56 -83.12 11.13 -13.55
N ALA A 57 -82.56 11.72 -12.48
CA ALA A 57 -82.71 13.15 -12.19
C ALA A 57 -81.98 14.06 -13.20
N ILE A 58 -81.00 13.53 -13.96
CA ILE A 58 -80.30 14.25 -15.03
C ILE A 58 -81.31 14.68 -16.11
N ALA A 59 -82.18 13.77 -16.55
CA ALA A 59 -83.18 14.05 -17.59
C ALA A 59 -84.23 15.09 -17.15
N LEU A 60 -84.39 15.28 -15.84
CA LEU A 60 -85.32 16.24 -15.24
C LEU A 60 -84.64 17.58 -14.89
N ASN A 61 -83.33 17.73 -15.10
CA ASN A 61 -82.52 18.87 -14.68
C ASN A 61 -82.70 19.22 -13.19
N THR A 62 -82.88 18.21 -12.33
CA THR A 62 -83.19 18.41 -10.91
C THR A 62 -82.01 19.01 -10.13
N TYR A 63 -80.77 18.72 -10.56
CA TYR A 63 -79.55 19.20 -9.92
C TYR A 63 -78.78 20.09 -10.89
N GLY A 64 -78.72 21.39 -10.57
CA GLY A 64 -77.95 22.41 -11.29
C GLY A 64 -77.28 23.38 -10.32
N ILE A 65 -76.94 24.58 -10.77
CA ILE A 65 -76.19 25.59 -9.99
C ILE A 65 -76.82 25.86 -8.61
N ALA A 66 -78.15 25.85 -8.50
CA ALA A 66 -78.87 26.08 -7.25
C ALA A 66 -78.68 24.96 -6.20
N GLN A 67 -78.23 23.77 -6.62
CA GLN A 67 -77.96 22.62 -5.77
C GLN A 67 -76.45 22.39 -5.54
N GLN A 68 -75.59 23.36 -5.89
CA GLN A 68 -74.15 23.29 -5.57
C GLN A 68 -73.94 22.92 -4.10
N GLY A 69 -73.16 21.88 -3.84
CA GLY A 69 -72.87 21.39 -2.50
C GLY A 69 -73.99 20.58 -1.84
N ALA A 70 -75.06 20.22 -2.55
CA ALA A 70 -76.10 19.34 -2.03
C ALA A 70 -75.51 17.97 -1.66
N ILE A 71 -75.75 17.50 -0.44
CA ILE A 71 -75.23 16.22 0.07
C ILE A 71 -76.33 15.17 0.08
N VAL A 72 -76.03 13.99 -0.45
CA VAL A 72 -76.91 12.81 -0.42
C VAL A 72 -76.13 11.58 0.03
N TYR A 73 -76.83 10.60 0.56
CA TYR A 73 -76.29 9.27 0.81
C TYR A 73 -76.78 8.32 -0.28
N VAL A 74 -75.86 7.85 -1.12
CA VAL A 74 -76.15 6.87 -2.15
C VAL A 74 -76.24 5.48 -1.53
N THR A 75 -77.43 4.87 -1.59
CA THR A 75 -77.71 3.55 -0.99
C THR A 75 -77.35 2.37 -1.88
N GLU A 76 -77.17 2.60 -3.18
CA GLU A 76 -76.76 1.61 -4.18
C GLU A 76 -76.10 2.35 -5.34
N ALA A 77 -75.03 1.78 -5.91
CA ALA A 77 -74.32 2.39 -7.05
C ALA A 77 -75.21 2.57 -8.29
N ALA A 78 -74.87 3.52 -9.16
CA ALA A 78 -75.45 3.53 -10.50
C ALA A 78 -74.99 2.28 -11.26
N THR A 79 -75.87 1.68 -12.05
CA THR A 79 -75.50 0.57 -12.93
C THR A 79 -74.45 1.04 -13.92
N LEU A 80 -73.63 0.12 -14.45
CA LEU A 80 -72.52 0.49 -15.35
C LEU A 80 -72.98 1.35 -16.54
N ALA A 81 -74.16 1.08 -17.10
CA ALA A 81 -74.75 1.87 -18.19
C ALA A 81 -75.19 3.29 -17.76
N ASN A 82 -75.52 3.50 -16.48
CA ASN A 82 -76.01 4.76 -15.92
C ASN A 82 -74.88 5.59 -15.27
N ARG A 83 -73.63 5.12 -15.32
CA ARG A 83 -72.45 5.89 -14.88
C ARG A 83 -71.97 6.80 -16.00
N ILE A 84 -72.81 7.75 -16.37
CA ILE A 84 -72.54 8.77 -17.39
C ILE A 84 -73.09 10.12 -16.92
N GLY A 85 -72.60 11.22 -17.50
CA GLY A 85 -73.02 12.57 -17.08
C GLY A 85 -72.78 12.80 -15.59
N GLN A 86 -73.76 13.37 -14.88
CA GLN A 86 -73.64 13.72 -13.46
C GLN A 86 -73.30 12.52 -12.55
N THR A 87 -73.65 11.29 -12.93
CA THR A 87 -73.48 10.09 -12.10
C THR A 87 -72.28 9.23 -12.48
N VAL A 88 -71.36 9.74 -13.30
CA VAL A 88 -70.17 8.98 -13.75
C VAL A 88 -69.33 8.43 -12.59
N GLU A 89 -69.25 9.17 -11.48
CA GLU A 89 -68.46 8.78 -10.29
C GLU A 89 -69.29 8.07 -9.19
N VAL A 90 -70.60 7.85 -9.41
CA VAL A 90 -71.50 7.22 -8.43
C VAL A 90 -71.40 5.69 -8.54
N ASP A 91 -70.22 5.18 -8.23
CA ASP A 91 -69.84 3.78 -8.49
C ASP A 91 -70.05 2.83 -7.30
N SER A 92 -70.36 3.38 -6.13
CA SER A 92 -70.40 2.68 -4.87
C SER A 92 -71.30 3.38 -3.85
N VAL A 93 -71.75 2.65 -2.83
CA VAL A 93 -72.50 3.18 -1.69
C VAL A 93 -71.64 4.20 -0.92
N GLY A 94 -72.23 5.31 -0.49
CA GLY A 94 -71.53 6.34 0.29
C GLY A 94 -72.19 7.72 0.23
N TYR A 95 -71.59 8.70 0.90
CA TYR A 95 -72.00 10.10 0.80
C TYR A 95 -71.43 10.74 -0.47
N TYR A 96 -72.23 11.56 -1.14
CA TYR A 96 -71.83 12.32 -2.33
C TYR A 96 -72.29 13.76 -2.18
N TYR A 97 -71.53 14.70 -2.76
CA TYR A 97 -71.96 16.08 -2.93
C TYR A 97 -72.05 16.44 -4.42
N PHE A 98 -73.00 17.28 -4.79
CA PHE A 98 -73.13 17.75 -6.16
C PHE A 98 -72.20 18.94 -6.42
N ASP A 99 -71.39 18.84 -7.47
CA ASP A 99 -70.59 19.91 -8.00
C ASP A 99 -71.07 20.29 -9.40
N SER A 100 -71.76 21.41 -9.48
CA SER A 100 -72.28 22.03 -10.70
C SER A 100 -71.20 22.64 -11.60
N ASP A 101 -70.00 22.97 -11.08
CA ASP A 101 -68.91 23.50 -11.91
C ASP A 101 -68.37 22.41 -12.85
N GLN A 102 -68.25 21.19 -12.34
CA GLN A 102 -67.89 20.01 -13.11
C GLN A 102 -69.11 19.24 -13.63
N ASN A 103 -70.31 19.58 -13.13
CA ASN A 103 -71.58 18.92 -13.36
C ASN A 103 -71.56 17.43 -13.00
N LEU A 104 -71.02 17.10 -11.82
CA LEU A 104 -70.79 15.73 -11.32
C LEU A 104 -71.18 15.56 -9.85
N TRP A 105 -71.50 14.32 -9.46
CA TRP A 105 -71.61 13.91 -8.07
C TRP A 105 -70.27 13.35 -7.57
N HIS A 106 -69.60 14.10 -6.70
CA HIS A 106 -68.32 13.70 -6.09
C HIS A 106 -68.53 12.92 -4.81
N LYS A 107 -67.81 11.81 -4.63
CA LYS A 107 -67.87 11.04 -3.40
C LYS A 107 -67.19 11.78 -2.25
N LEU A 108 -67.93 12.03 -1.17
CA LEU A 108 -67.38 12.59 0.06
C LEU A 108 -66.49 11.55 0.77
N GLY A 109 -65.24 11.91 1.02
CA GLY A 109 -64.27 11.06 1.73
C GLY A 109 -63.62 9.96 0.88
N GLY A 110 -63.82 9.96 -0.45
CA GLY A 110 -63.23 9.00 -1.39
C GLY A 110 -62.10 9.56 -2.26
N GLY A 111 -61.47 10.69 -1.88
CA GLY A 111 -60.55 11.41 -2.74
C GLY A 111 -59.36 10.56 -3.21
N ASN A 112 -59.14 10.57 -4.53
CA ASN A 112 -57.86 10.23 -5.12
C ASN A 112 -56.77 11.05 -4.42
N ASN A 113 -55.82 10.37 -3.82
CA ASN A 113 -54.62 10.94 -3.25
C ASN A 113 -53.39 10.30 -3.93
N PHE A 114 -52.23 10.86 -3.66
CA PHE A 114 -50.97 10.43 -4.26
C PHE A 114 -50.64 8.94 -4.03
N TYR A 115 -51.23 8.30 -3.02
CA TYR A 115 -50.96 6.91 -2.67
C TYR A 115 -51.90 5.91 -3.36
N ASN A 116 -53.07 6.36 -3.82
CA ASN A 116 -54.11 5.47 -4.33
C ASN A 116 -54.45 5.70 -5.81
N SER A 117 -53.79 6.66 -6.49
CA SER A 117 -54.03 6.97 -7.90
C SER A 117 -52.79 7.54 -8.62
N ASN A 118 -52.65 7.26 -9.92
CA ASN A 118 -51.59 7.84 -10.77
C ASN A 118 -51.90 9.32 -11.08
N GLY A 119 -50.87 10.17 -11.24
CA GLY A 119 -51.05 11.58 -11.62
C GLY A 119 -49.79 12.24 -12.20
N THR A 120 -49.94 13.47 -12.66
CA THR A 120 -48.85 14.31 -13.21
C THR A 120 -48.54 15.45 -12.26
N LEU A 121 -47.26 15.68 -11.97
CA LEU A 121 -46.81 16.85 -11.19
C LEU A 121 -46.58 18.03 -12.16
N SER A 122 -47.17 19.20 -11.87
CA SER A 122 -46.90 20.45 -12.61
C SER A 122 -45.58 21.11 -12.19
N ASP A 123 -45.14 20.84 -10.96
CA ASP A 123 -43.97 21.44 -10.32
C ASP A 123 -43.24 20.41 -9.44
N PRO A 124 -41.95 20.61 -9.11
CA PRO A 124 -41.22 19.72 -8.21
C PRO A 124 -41.91 19.59 -6.86
N ARG A 125 -42.16 18.34 -6.44
CA ARG A 125 -42.60 18.03 -5.08
C ARG A 125 -41.37 17.91 -4.18
N GLN A 126 -41.31 18.76 -3.16
CA GLN A 126 -40.29 18.68 -2.10
C GLN A 126 -40.87 18.04 -0.85
N VAL A 127 -40.14 17.10 -0.23
CA VAL A 127 -40.54 16.44 1.04
C VAL A 127 -39.48 16.75 2.09
N THR A 128 -39.86 17.45 3.15
CA THR A 128 -38.98 17.73 4.30
C THR A 128 -39.18 16.67 5.37
N MET A 129 -38.11 15.97 5.75
CA MET A 129 -38.21 14.77 6.60
C MET A 129 -37.96 15.03 8.09
N ASN A 130 -37.44 16.20 8.49
CA ASN A 130 -37.17 16.59 9.90
C ASN A 130 -36.46 15.50 10.73
N GLY A 131 -35.49 14.79 10.13
CA GLY A 131 -34.73 13.71 10.78
C GLY A 131 -35.40 12.33 10.80
N ASN A 132 -36.57 12.18 10.19
CA ASN A 132 -37.25 10.88 10.01
C ASN A 132 -36.88 10.23 8.67
N ASN A 133 -37.20 8.95 8.49
CA ASN A 133 -36.98 8.21 7.22
C ASN A 133 -38.25 8.17 6.35
N LEU A 134 -38.07 8.22 5.03
CA LEU A 134 -39.12 7.97 4.04
C LEU A 134 -38.83 6.62 3.39
N GLY A 135 -39.65 5.61 3.73
CA GLY A 135 -39.49 4.25 3.23
C GLY A 135 -40.61 3.85 2.27
N PHE A 136 -40.24 3.16 1.20
CA PHE A 136 -41.18 2.43 0.35
C PHE A 136 -41.00 0.94 0.62
N THR A 137 -41.96 0.30 1.28
CA THR A 137 -41.86 -1.10 1.70
C THR A 137 -42.66 -2.00 0.76
N GLY A 138 -42.02 -3.04 0.21
CA GLY A 138 -42.68 -4.05 -0.63
C GLY A 138 -42.86 -3.67 -2.11
N GLY A 139 -42.29 -2.55 -2.58
CA GLY A 139 -42.36 -2.08 -3.97
C GLY A 139 -40.98 -1.83 -4.61
N ARG A 140 -40.96 -1.66 -5.94
CA ARG A 140 -39.79 -1.23 -6.73
C ARG A 140 -39.91 0.26 -7.10
N ILE A 141 -38.79 0.96 -7.17
CA ILE A 141 -38.72 2.36 -7.61
C ILE A 141 -38.25 2.37 -9.07
N GLY A 142 -39.09 2.89 -9.97
CA GLY A 142 -38.75 3.15 -11.37
C GLY A 142 -38.64 4.63 -11.64
N MET A 143 -37.56 5.07 -12.31
CA MET A 143 -37.48 6.41 -12.87
C MET A 143 -37.24 6.31 -14.38
N GLY A 144 -38.14 6.91 -15.17
CA GLY A 144 -38.11 6.79 -16.63
C GLY A 144 -38.63 5.45 -17.18
N THR A 145 -39.13 4.57 -16.30
CA THR A 145 -39.79 3.30 -16.65
C THR A 145 -41.02 3.06 -15.77
N ASN A 146 -42.09 2.53 -16.36
CA ASN A 146 -43.29 2.10 -15.63
C ASN A 146 -43.25 0.61 -15.26
N SER A 147 -42.24 -0.12 -15.75
CA SER A 147 -42.05 -1.54 -15.48
C SER A 147 -40.59 -1.78 -15.08
N PRO A 148 -40.21 -1.44 -13.83
CA PRO A 148 -38.88 -1.74 -13.31
C PRO A 148 -38.57 -3.22 -13.44
N ASP A 149 -37.35 -3.55 -13.86
CA ASP A 149 -36.87 -4.92 -13.99
C ASP A 149 -37.16 -5.72 -12.70
N PRO A 150 -37.67 -6.97 -12.79
CA PRO A 150 -37.98 -7.78 -11.61
C PRO A 150 -36.80 -8.00 -10.66
N SER A 151 -35.55 -7.88 -11.14
CA SER A 151 -34.33 -8.06 -10.35
C SER A 151 -33.86 -6.80 -9.62
N ALA A 152 -34.44 -5.62 -9.88
CA ALA A 152 -33.95 -4.34 -9.37
C ALA A 152 -34.93 -3.69 -8.39
N ILE A 153 -34.46 -3.26 -7.21
CA ILE A 153 -35.27 -2.40 -6.31
C ILE A 153 -35.32 -0.96 -6.83
N LEU A 154 -34.26 -0.50 -7.50
CA LEU A 154 -34.18 0.79 -8.18
C LEU A 154 -33.82 0.56 -9.66
N ASP A 155 -34.67 1.00 -10.57
CA ASP A 155 -34.45 0.91 -12.02
C ASP A 155 -34.54 2.32 -12.64
N LEU A 156 -33.49 2.71 -13.37
CA LEU A 156 -33.30 4.04 -13.91
C LEU A 156 -33.12 3.94 -15.43
N THR A 157 -34.09 4.44 -16.20
CA THR A 157 -34.01 4.47 -17.66
C THR A 157 -33.96 5.90 -18.16
N SER A 158 -32.90 6.25 -18.88
CA SER A 158 -32.78 7.53 -19.58
C SER A 158 -31.88 7.40 -20.80
N THR A 159 -32.16 8.19 -21.83
CA THR A 159 -31.30 8.33 -23.02
C THR A 159 -30.40 9.56 -22.96
N THR A 160 -30.61 10.44 -21.97
CA THR A 160 -29.94 11.77 -21.89
C THR A 160 -29.40 12.11 -20.51
N LEU A 161 -29.79 11.37 -19.47
CA LEU A 161 -29.37 11.59 -18.08
C LEU A 161 -28.67 10.34 -17.53
N GLY A 162 -27.83 10.52 -16.53
CA GLY A 162 -27.12 9.45 -15.83
C GLY A 162 -27.45 9.39 -14.34
N PHE A 163 -26.97 8.34 -13.67
CA PHE A 163 -27.03 8.20 -12.22
C PHE A 163 -25.78 8.80 -11.58
N SER A 164 -25.94 9.81 -10.71
CA SER A 164 -24.85 10.34 -9.90
C SER A 164 -24.94 9.75 -8.49
N PRO A 165 -24.10 8.76 -8.12
CA PRO A 165 -24.02 8.29 -6.74
C PRO A 165 -23.48 9.40 -5.81
N PRO A 166 -23.53 9.21 -4.48
CA PRO A 166 -22.93 10.14 -3.53
C PRO A 166 -21.46 10.43 -3.87
N ARG A 167 -21.12 11.71 -3.99
CA ARG A 167 -19.76 12.17 -4.34
C ARG A 167 -19.07 12.74 -3.11
N MET A 168 -17.84 12.32 -2.87
CA MET A 168 -17.10 12.72 -1.68
C MET A 168 -15.59 12.61 -1.90
N THR A 169 -14.81 13.33 -1.09
CA THR A 169 -13.35 13.17 -1.03
C THR A 169 -12.98 11.85 -0.35
N ARG A 170 -11.73 11.42 -0.52
CA ARG A 170 -11.16 10.26 0.18
C ARG A 170 -11.28 10.40 1.69
N VAL A 171 -11.00 11.59 2.23
CA VAL A 171 -11.12 11.87 3.66
C VAL A 171 -12.56 11.66 4.15
N GLN A 172 -13.55 12.11 3.37
CA GLN A 172 -14.96 11.93 3.69
C GLN A 172 -15.41 10.47 3.53
N MET A 173 -14.91 9.76 2.51
CA MET A 173 -15.16 8.34 2.29
C MET A 173 -14.62 7.49 3.45
N ASP A 174 -13.37 7.74 3.86
CA ASP A 174 -12.72 7.04 4.98
C ASP A 174 -13.39 7.37 6.33
N ALA A 175 -14.09 8.51 6.42
CA ALA A 175 -14.85 8.91 7.60
C ALA A 175 -16.26 8.28 7.70
N ILE A 176 -16.69 7.48 6.73
CA ILE A 176 -17.95 6.73 6.82
C ILE A 176 -17.81 5.67 7.92
N SER A 177 -18.56 5.84 9.01
CA SER A 177 -18.59 4.88 10.10
C SER A 177 -19.39 3.64 9.70
N GLY A 178 -18.70 2.50 9.64
CA GLY A 178 -19.28 1.18 9.38
C GLY A 178 -20.02 1.06 8.05
N PRO A 179 -19.34 1.27 6.91
CA PRO A 179 -19.99 1.14 5.60
C PRO A 179 -20.46 -0.31 5.39
N SER A 180 -21.66 -0.46 4.82
CA SER A 180 -22.20 -1.78 4.50
C SER A 180 -21.42 -2.45 3.36
N HIS A 181 -21.39 -3.77 3.34
CA HIS A 181 -20.93 -4.53 2.17
C HIS A 181 -21.73 -4.12 0.93
N GLY A 182 -21.05 -3.85 -0.18
CA GLY A 182 -21.65 -3.39 -1.43
C GLY A 182 -22.03 -1.91 -1.48
N LEU A 183 -21.65 -1.09 -0.50
CA LEU A 183 -21.91 0.36 -0.52
C LEU A 183 -21.16 1.01 -1.70
N LEU A 184 -21.90 1.72 -2.57
CA LEU A 184 -21.37 2.41 -3.74
C LEU A 184 -21.28 3.93 -3.53
N ILE A 185 -20.11 4.50 -3.80
CA ILE A 185 -19.87 5.96 -3.77
C ILE A 185 -18.96 6.37 -4.93
N PHE A 186 -18.90 7.65 -5.27
CA PHE A 186 -17.88 8.19 -6.17
C PHE A 186 -16.89 9.05 -5.39
N CYS A 187 -15.64 8.57 -5.28
CA CYS A 187 -14.56 9.28 -4.62
C CYS A 187 -13.92 10.24 -5.62
N ILE A 188 -13.89 11.54 -5.34
CA ILE A 188 -13.50 12.56 -6.33
C ILE A 188 -11.97 12.76 -6.47
N ASP A 189 -11.19 12.27 -5.50
CA ASP A 189 -9.74 12.51 -5.39
C ASP A 189 -8.93 11.28 -4.91
N CYS A 190 -9.51 10.07 -4.93
CA CYS A 190 -8.86 8.86 -4.45
C CYS A 190 -7.54 8.52 -5.18
N PHE A 191 -7.37 9.02 -6.41
CA PHE A 191 -6.18 8.79 -7.25
C PHE A 191 -5.41 10.08 -7.59
N GLY A 192 -5.63 11.16 -6.81
CA GLY A 192 -5.01 12.48 -6.99
C GLY A 192 -6.02 13.59 -7.31
N VAL A 193 -5.53 14.82 -7.42
CA VAL A 193 -6.39 16.00 -7.68
C VAL A 193 -7.15 15.81 -9.00
N ASN A 194 -8.48 15.90 -8.96
CA ASN A 194 -9.40 15.67 -10.08
C ASN A 194 -9.34 14.25 -10.68
N LYS A 195 -8.82 13.27 -9.93
CA LYS A 195 -8.74 11.86 -10.35
C LYS A 195 -9.62 11.02 -9.42
N GLY A 196 -10.90 10.97 -9.79
CA GLY A 196 -11.93 10.25 -9.03
C GLY A 196 -12.29 8.89 -9.62
N CYS A 197 -13.02 8.09 -8.84
CA CYS A 197 -13.50 6.78 -9.25
C CYS A 197 -14.75 6.35 -8.47
N LEU A 198 -15.55 5.46 -9.07
CA LEU A 198 -16.57 4.70 -8.36
C LEU A 198 -15.91 3.67 -7.43
N MET A 199 -16.24 3.74 -6.15
CA MET A 199 -15.74 2.83 -5.12
C MET A 199 -16.88 1.97 -4.58
N ILE A 200 -16.58 0.71 -4.30
CA ILE A 200 -17.45 -0.25 -3.64
C ILE A 200 -16.80 -0.71 -2.33
N ASN A 201 -17.57 -0.78 -1.25
CA ASN A 201 -17.06 -1.40 -0.03
C ASN A 201 -17.22 -2.92 -0.10
N ASP A 202 -16.11 -3.63 -0.27
CA ASP A 202 -16.07 -5.10 -0.35
C ASP A 202 -15.94 -5.77 1.02
N SER A 203 -15.89 -4.98 2.10
CA SER A 203 -15.75 -5.55 3.44
C SER A 203 -16.99 -6.31 3.85
N VAL A 204 -16.79 -7.54 4.32
CA VAL A 204 -17.81 -8.33 5.02
C VAL A 204 -17.87 -8.01 6.52
N ASP A 205 -16.87 -7.28 7.04
CA ASP A 205 -16.83 -6.80 8.41
C ASP A 205 -17.39 -5.36 8.47
N PRO A 206 -18.52 -5.13 9.15
CA PRO A 206 -19.15 -3.80 9.21
C PRO A 206 -18.36 -2.78 10.03
N THR A 207 -17.24 -3.15 10.64
CA THR A 207 -16.40 -2.24 11.44
C THR A 207 -15.09 -1.85 10.75
N ILE A 208 -14.72 -2.54 9.67
CA ILE A 208 -13.46 -2.31 8.94
C ILE A 208 -13.80 -2.09 7.46
N PRO A 209 -13.73 -0.86 6.93
CA PRO A 209 -13.96 -0.63 5.51
C PRO A 209 -12.88 -1.29 4.64
N ASN A 210 -13.28 -1.79 3.47
CA ASN A 210 -12.38 -2.27 2.42
C ASN A 210 -12.87 -1.74 1.07
N TRP A 211 -12.36 -0.59 0.65
CA TRP A 211 -12.81 0.09 -0.56
C TRP A 211 -12.12 -0.46 -1.81
N GLY A 212 -12.87 -1.19 -2.64
CA GLY A 212 -12.50 -1.60 -3.99
C GLY A 212 -12.85 -0.52 -5.01
N SER A 213 -11.99 -0.36 -6.03
CA SER A 213 -12.23 0.55 -7.15
C SER A 213 -12.89 -0.19 -8.31
N LEU A 214 -14.04 0.32 -8.79
CA LEU A 214 -14.77 -0.23 -9.93
C LEU A 214 -14.44 0.47 -11.26
N CYS A 215 -13.47 1.37 -11.26
CA CYS A 215 -12.88 1.82 -12.51
C CYS A 215 -12.01 0.68 -13.05
N SER A 216 -12.47 0.01 -14.11
CA SER A 216 -11.53 -0.58 -15.05
C SER A 216 -10.60 0.54 -15.52
N THR A 217 -9.36 0.20 -15.86
CA THR A 217 -8.41 1.18 -16.40
C THR A 217 -9.02 1.87 -17.62
N ASN A 218 -9.65 3.03 -17.42
CA ASN A 218 -9.89 4.04 -18.44
C ASN A 218 -8.56 4.69 -18.83
N ILE A 219 -7.51 3.89 -18.98
CA ILE A 219 -6.32 4.29 -19.73
C ILE A 219 -6.61 3.72 -21.12
N PRO A 220 -6.91 4.56 -22.13
CA PRO A 220 -7.09 4.10 -23.49
C PRO A 220 -5.94 3.15 -23.86
N THR A 221 -6.17 2.10 -24.65
CA THR A 221 -5.05 1.45 -25.34
C THR A 221 -4.38 2.53 -26.18
N GLY A 222 -3.10 2.80 -25.95
CA GLY A 222 -2.43 3.89 -26.65
C GLY A 222 -2.42 3.62 -28.15
N ILE A 223 -2.79 4.62 -28.94
CA ILE A 223 -2.77 4.55 -30.41
C ILE A 223 -1.53 5.30 -30.91
N ILE A 224 -0.87 4.75 -31.92
CA ILE A 224 0.26 5.38 -32.61
C ILE A 224 -0.14 5.64 -34.05
N ASP A 225 0.13 6.83 -34.59
CA ASP A 225 -0.12 7.11 -36.00
C ASP A 225 0.90 6.43 -36.92
N ASN A 226 2.19 6.42 -36.53
CA ASN A 226 3.23 5.81 -37.35
C ASN A 226 4.44 5.35 -36.51
N ILE A 227 4.81 4.07 -36.63
CA ILE A 227 6.03 3.52 -36.01
C ILE A 227 7.19 3.63 -37.02
N GLN A 228 8.27 4.31 -36.64
CA GLN A 228 9.42 4.60 -37.50
C GLN A 228 10.48 3.49 -37.45
N CYS A 229 10.14 2.26 -37.85
CA CYS A 229 11.10 1.14 -37.82
C CYS A 229 12.40 1.39 -38.61
N VAL A 230 12.38 2.20 -39.67
CA VAL A 230 13.57 2.57 -40.45
C VAL A 230 14.57 3.41 -39.65
N ASN A 231 14.11 4.09 -38.59
CA ASN A 231 14.90 4.91 -37.69
C ASN A 231 15.22 4.15 -36.38
N ALA A 232 15.03 2.83 -36.36
CA ALA A 232 15.39 2.01 -35.21
C ALA A 232 16.90 2.08 -34.97
N SER A 233 17.28 2.17 -33.69
CA SER A 233 18.68 2.19 -33.27
C SER A 233 18.92 1.09 -32.26
N THR A 234 19.90 0.23 -32.53
CA THR A 234 20.28 -0.86 -31.64
C THR A 234 21.54 -0.49 -30.86
N THR A 235 21.50 -0.69 -29.55
CA THR A 235 22.66 -0.62 -28.66
C THR A 235 23.09 -2.04 -28.30
N GLY A 236 24.40 -2.28 -28.31
CA GLY A 236 25.00 -3.60 -28.14
C GLY A 236 25.32 -4.27 -29.48
N ALA A 237 26.03 -5.39 -29.43
CA ALA A 237 26.42 -6.17 -30.61
C ALA A 237 25.88 -7.60 -30.49
N LEU A 238 25.51 -8.19 -31.62
CA LEU A 238 25.05 -9.56 -31.72
C LEU A 238 26.03 -10.35 -32.58
N HIS A 239 26.37 -11.55 -32.12
CA HIS A 239 27.24 -12.44 -32.89
C HIS A 239 26.62 -13.83 -32.98
N ALA A 240 26.79 -14.46 -34.14
CA ALA A 240 26.28 -15.80 -34.43
C ALA A 240 26.68 -16.81 -33.34
N GLY A 241 25.71 -17.58 -32.82
CA GLY A 241 25.94 -18.62 -31.82
C GLY A 241 26.20 -18.13 -30.39
N ILE A 242 26.26 -16.82 -30.14
CA ILE A 242 26.46 -16.25 -28.81
C ILE A 242 25.14 -15.73 -28.25
N LEU A 243 24.82 -16.10 -27.00
CA LEU A 243 23.62 -15.62 -26.31
C LEU A 243 23.65 -14.10 -26.19
N ALA A 244 22.59 -13.43 -26.66
CA ALA A 244 22.44 -11.99 -26.58
C ALA A 244 22.34 -11.52 -25.11
N SER A 245 23.10 -10.48 -24.76
CA SER A 245 23.07 -9.86 -23.44
C SER A 245 23.25 -8.36 -23.55
N GLY A 246 22.39 -7.59 -22.85
CA GLY A 246 22.46 -6.13 -22.82
C GLY A 246 22.13 -5.45 -24.15
N VAL A 247 21.54 -6.17 -25.10
CA VAL A 247 21.17 -5.63 -26.42
C VAL A 247 19.77 -5.05 -26.34
N THR A 248 19.63 -3.79 -26.75
CA THR A 248 18.34 -3.10 -26.80
C THR A 248 18.16 -2.40 -28.13
N THR A 249 16.94 -2.43 -28.68
CA THR A 249 16.58 -1.67 -29.87
C THR A 249 15.53 -0.63 -29.52
N THR A 250 15.82 0.63 -29.81
CA THR A 250 14.88 1.75 -29.65
C THR A 250 14.24 2.06 -31.00
N VAL A 251 12.92 2.05 -31.05
CA VAL A 251 12.13 2.34 -32.25
C VAL A 251 11.30 3.61 -32.02
N PRO A 252 11.57 4.71 -32.72
CA PRO A 252 10.76 5.93 -32.60
C PRO A 252 9.35 5.75 -33.14
N TYR A 253 8.41 6.55 -32.64
CA TYR A 253 7.07 6.69 -33.21
C TYR A 253 6.63 8.15 -33.23
N THR A 254 5.67 8.46 -34.09
CA THR A 254 5.01 9.77 -34.18
C THR A 254 3.51 9.64 -33.98
N GLY A 255 2.87 10.69 -33.43
CA GLY A 255 1.41 10.75 -33.30
C GLY A 255 0.84 9.77 -32.26
N GLY A 256 1.45 9.70 -31.09
CA GLY A 256 0.92 8.98 -29.94
C GLY A 256 -0.32 9.68 -29.38
N HIS A 257 -1.31 8.89 -28.98
CA HIS A 257 -2.56 9.32 -28.35
C HIS A 257 -2.70 8.60 -27.00
N SER A 258 -2.09 9.18 -25.96
CA SER A 258 -2.05 8.78 -24.55
C SER A 258 -2.77 7.48 -24.20
N GLY A 259 -2.00 6.49 -23.76
CA GLY A 259 -2.59 5.21 -23.37
C GLY A 259 -1.57 4.19 -22.88
N THR A 260 -2.02 3.00 -22.50
CA THR A 260 -1.12 1.87 -22.16
C THR A 260 -0.95 0.92 -23.33
N TYR A 261 0.17 0.20 -23.33
CA TYR A 261 0.37 -1.01 -24.11
C TYR A 261 0.91 -2.11 -23.19
N PHE A 262 0.54 -3.36 -23.49
CA PHE A 262 0.97 -4.52 -22.73
C PHE A 262 2.33 -5.01 -23.21
N SER A 263 3.00 -5.79 -22.35
CA SER A 263 4.21 -6.48 -22.76
C SER A 263 3.93 -7.40 -23.95
N SER A 264 4.90 -7.52 -24.84
CA SER A 264 4.78 -8.28 -26.09
C SER A 264 6.15 -8.85 -26.47
N SER A 265 6.17 -9.89 -27.30
CA SER A 265 7.41 -10.53 -27.74
C SER A 265 7.32 -10.90 -29.20
N PHE A 266 8.39 -10.61 -29.94
CA PHE A 266 8.43 -10.77 -31.39
C PHE A 266 9.65 -11.60 -31.77
N ASN A 267 9.44 -12.72 -32.43
CA ASN A 267 10.52 -13.61 -32.87
C ASN A 267 11.18 -13.08 -34.14
N SER A 268 12.50 -13.25 -34.26
CA SER A 268 13.24 -12.84 -35.45
C SER A 268 12.99 -13.76 -36.65
N THR A 269 13.05 -13.16 -37.85
CA THR A 269 13.05 -13.84 -39.16
C THR A 269 14.34 -13.48 -39.93
N GLY A 270 14.69 -14.25 -40.96
CA GLY A 270 16.01 -14.18 -41.59
C GLY A 270 17.04 -14.94 -40.74
N VAL A 271 17.74 -14.22 -39.86
CA VAL A 271 18.48 -14.84 -38.74
C VAL A 271 17.50 -15.16 -37.60
N THR A 272 17.30 -16.45 -37.32
CA THR A 272 16.40 -16.95 -36.28
C THR A 272 17.08 -17.08 -34.91
N GLY A 273 16.29 -17.29 -33.86
CA GLY A 273 16.80 -17.58 -32.50
C GLY A 273 16.88 -16.36 -31.57
N LEU A 274 16.51 -15.17 -32.07
CA LEU A 274 16.36 -13.96 -31.27
C LEU A 274 14.89 -13.64 -31.00
N VAL A 275 14.63 -12.97 -29.88
CA VAL A 275 13.31 -12.45 -29.50
C VAL A 275 13.46 -11.01 -29.03
N ALA A 276 12.65 -10.11 -29.60
CA ALA A 276 12.52 -8.73 -29.15
C ALA A 276 11.37 -8.63 -28.15
N HIS A 277 11.68 -8.28 -26.90
CA HIS A 277 10.71 -8.12 -25.82
C HIS A 277 10.38 -6.66 -25.61
N LEU A 278 9.12 -6.32 -25.73
CA LEU A 278 8.56 -5.05 -25.30
C LEU A 278 7.98 -5.24 -23.90
N ARG A 279 8.40 -4.43 -22.92
CA ARG A 279 7.78 -4.42 -21.58
C ARG A 279 6.47 -3.64 -21.61
N ASP A 280 5.62 -3.81 -20.62
CA ASP A 280 4.44 -2.97 -20.46
C ASP A 280 4.83 -1.50 -20.25
N GLY A 281 3.99 -0.59 -20.74
CA GLY A 281 4.31 0.84 -20.69
C GLY A 281 3.18 1.73 -21.17
N THR A 282 3.51 3.01 -21.36
CA THR A 282 2.57 4.04 -21.81
C THR A 282 3.04 4.69 -23.12
N ILE A 283 2.11 4.95 -24.02
CA ILE A 283 2.30 5.85 -25.16
C ILE A 283 2.05 7.27 -24.67
N VAL A 284 3.01 8.16 -24.92
CA VAL A 284 2.87 9.59 -24.62
C VAL A 284 2.17 10.30 -25.78
N ASP A 285 1.47 11.39 -25.50
CA ASP A 285 0.96 12.26 -26.56
C ASP A 285 2.10 12.83 -27.41
N GLY A 286 1.97 12.75 -28.73
CA GLY A 286 2.98 13.24 -29.67
C GLY A 286 4.05 12.20 -30.02
N ASN A 287 5.31 12.60 -30.09
CA ASN A 287 6.40 11.71 -30.52
C ASN A 287 7.06 11.02 -29.33
N GLY A 288 7.47 9.77 -29.51
CA GLY A 288 8.12 9.00 -28.45
C GLY A 288 8.92 7.83 -28.99
N THR A 289 9.30 6.91 -28.10
CA THR A 289 10.11 5.74 -28.43
C THR A 289 9.60 4.49 -27.74
N LEU A 290 9.67 3.35 -28.44
CA LEU A 290 9.48 2.02 -27.90
C LEU A 290 10.86 1.38 -27.70
N VAL A 291 11.10 0.76 -26.55
CA VAL A 291 12.38 0.10 -26.23
C VAL A 291 12.15 -1.40 -26.14
N PHE A 292 12.91 -2.15 -26.94
CA PHE A 292 12.87 -3.60 -27.01
C PHE A 292 14.15 -4.20 -26.43
N ASP A 293 14.02 -5.12 -25.47
CA ASP A 293 15.14 -5.95 -25.02
C ASP A 293 15.32 -7.12 -26.01
N ILE A 294 16.51 -7.29 -26.58
CA ILE A 294 16.80 -8.39 -27.51
C ILE A 294 17.46 -9.53 -26.74
N THR A 295 16.85 -10.71 -26.76
CA THR A 295 17.36 -11.93 -26.11
C THR A 295 17.46 -13.09 -27.10
N GLY A 296 18.05 -14.21 -26.68
CA GLY A 296 18.18 -15.44 -27.47
C GLY A 296 19.56 -15.61 -28.11
N THR A 297 19.73 -16.68 -28.87
CA THR A 297 21.00 -17.04 -29.53
C THR A 297 20.78 -17.06 -31.04
N PRO A 298 21.38 -16.12 -31.81
CA PRO A 298 21.17 -16.06 -33.24
C PRO A 298 21.81 -17.25 -33.95
N SER A 299 21.08 -17.85 -34.89
CA SER A 299 21.48 -19.08 -35.58
C SER A 299 22.64 -18.92 -36.56
N ALA A 300 22.86 -17.72 -37.10
CA ALA A 300 23.91 -17.40 -38.06
C ALA A 300 24.19 -15.89 -38.09
N ALA A 301 25.26 -15.50 -38.79
CA ALA A 301 25.52 -14.09 -39.13
C ALA A 301 24.61 -13.65 -40.29
N GLY A 302 24.25 -12.37 -40.32
CA GLY A 302 23.33 -11.77 -41.28
C GLY A 302 22.31 -10.84 -40.61
N THR A 303 21.20 -10.56 -41.29
CA THR A 303 20.19 -9.63 -40.79
C THR A 303 19.02 -10.37 -40.11
N ALA A 304 18.78 -10.05 -38.84
CA ALA A 304 17.59 -10.47 -38.08
C ALA A 304 16.47 -9.43 -38.24
N SER A 305 15.28 -9.86 -38.66
CA SER A 305 14.13 -8.97 -38.90
C SER A 305 12.99 -9.24 -37.92
N PHE A 306 12.44 -8.19 -37.30
CA PHE A 306 11.38 -8.28 -36.29
C PHE A 306 10.13 -7.55 -36.76
N ASN A 307 9.06 -8.30 -37.03
CA ASN A 307 7.75 -7.74 -37.36
C ASN A 307 7.02 -7.41 -36.05
N ILE A 308 6.92 -6.12 -35.73
CA ILE A 308 6.27 -5.66 -34.50
C ILE A 308 4.88 -5.11 -34.76
N THR A 309 4.00 -5.24 -33.77
CA THR A 309 2.67 -4.62 -33.76
C THR A 309 2.42 -3.98 -32.41
N VAL A 310 2.31 -2.65 -32.38
CA VAL A 310 2.13 -1.86 -31.14
C VAL A 310 1.21 -0.67 -31.43
N GLY A 311 0.28 -0.39 -30.52
CA GLY A 311 -0.61 0.78 -30.64
C GLY A 311 -1.42 0.85 -31.94
N GLY A 312 -1.82 -0.30 -32.47
CA GLY A 312 -2.61 -0.42 -33.71
C GLY A 312 -1.79 -0.37 -35.00
N GLN A 313 -0.48 -0.13 -34.94
CA GLN A 313 0.40 -0.09 -36.10
C GLN A 313 1.40 -1.24 -36.13
N SER A 314 1.84 -1.59 -37.34
CA SER A 314 2.84 -2.62 -37.57
C SER A 314 3.96 -2.11 -38.46
N CYS A 315 5.20 -2.50 -38.16
CA CYS A 315 6.35 -2.32 -39.04
C CYS A 315 7.44 -3.36 -38.74
N THR A 316 8.47 -3.40 -39.57
CA THR A 316 9.62 -4.29 -39.40
C THR A 316 10.88 -3.49 -39.16
N PHE A 317 11.56 -3.72 -38.03
CA PHE A 317 12.91 -3.24 -37.82
C PHE A 317 13.90 -4.40 -37.95
N THR A 318 15.15 -4.08 -38.27
CA THR A 318 16.22 -5.06 -38.46
C THR A 318 17.35 -4.84 -37.46
N VAL A 319 18.02 -5.93 -37.11
CA VAL A 319 19.25 -5.90 -36.33
C VAL A 319 20.29 -6.76 -37.04
N ASP A 320 21.50 -6.22 -37.22
CA ASP A 320 22.59 -6.97 -37.83
C ASP A 320 23.26 -7.90 -36.80
N VAL A 321 23.60 -9.09 -37.26
CA VAL A 321 24.31 -10.12 -36.50
C VAL A 321 25.62 -10.42 -37.20
N ASP A 322 26.72 -10.18 -36.51
CA ASP A 322 28.06 -10.42 -37.05
C ASP A 322 28.50 -11.88 -36.83
N ALA A 323 29.54 -12.30 -37.55
CA ALA A 323 30.18 -13.58 -37.29
C ALA A 323 31.03 -13.48 -36.01
N PHE A 324 30.95 -14.49 -35.13
CA PHE A 324 31.82 -14.54 -33.94
C PHE A 324 33.23 -15.02 -34.32
N THR A 325 34.18 -14.10 -34.45
CA THR A 325 35.58 -14.42 -34.82
C THR A 325 36.58 -14.24 -33.67
N ALA A 326 36.19 -13.61 -32.57
CA ALA A 326 37.05 -13.40 -31.41
C ALA A 326 37.53 -14.71 -30.80
N SER A 327 38.85 -14.82 -30.63
CA SER A 327 39.49 -16.03 -30.11
C SER A 327 40.71 -15.70 -29.24
N VAL A 328 40.96 -16.58 -28.27
CA VAL A 328 42.13 -16.56 -27.38
C VAL A 328 42.77 -17.95 -27.37
N VAL A 329 44.07 -18.03 -27.12
CA VAL A 329 44.80 -19.31 -27.04
C VAL A 329 44.54 -20.02 -25.72
N SER A 330 44.57 -19.28 -24.61
CA SER A 330 44.30 -19.83 -23.27
C SER A 330 43.71 -18.78 -22.33
N ILE A 331 42.97 -19.25 -21.31
CA ILE A 331 42.44 -18.44 -20.22
C ILE A 331 43.09 -18.94 -18.91
N ASP A 332 43.67 -18.04 -18.13
CA ASP A 332 44.31 -18.38 -16.86
C ASP A 332 43.37 -18.08 -15.68
N CYS A 333 42.49 -19.04 -15.39
CA CYS A 333 41.60 -18.94 -14.22
C CYS A 333 42.33 -19.06 -12.88
N GLY A 334 43.57 -19.57 -12.84
CA GLY A 334 44.33 -19.77 -11.60
C GLY A 334 44.83 -18.46 -10.98
N THR A 335 45.00 -17.44 -11.81
CA THR A 335 45.43 -16.09 -11.40
C THR A 335 44.27 -15.09 -11.40
N ALA A 336 43.02 -15.55 -11.50
CA ALA A 336 41.84 -14.70 -11.49
C ALA A 336 41.69 -13.91 -10.18
N VAL A 337 41.38 -12.62 -10.27
CA VAL A 337 41.31 -11.71 -9.12
C VAL A 337 39.91 -11.11 -8.99
N PHE A 338 39.33 -11.23 -7.80
CA PHE A 338 38.14 -10.50 -7.40
C PHE A 338 38.49 -9.22 -6.65
N SER A 339 37.80 -8.12 -6.95
CA SER A 339 37.92 -6.85 -6.26
C SER A 339 36.54 -6.22 -6.06
N PRO A 340 35.99 -6.13 -4.83
CA PRO A 340 36.59 -6.57 -3.56
C PRO A 340 36.84 -8.08 -3.49
N ALA A 341 37.86 -8.48 -2.74
CA ALA A 341 38.23 -9.89 -2.62
C ALA A 341 37.21 -10.72 -1.82
N ALA A 342 36.47 -10.14 -0.87
CA ALA A 342 35.50 -10.88 -0.08
C ALA A 342 34.11 -10.89 -0.76
N ILE A 343 33.46 -12.06 -0.81
CA ILE A 343 32.05 -12.20 -1.17
C ILE A 343 31.34 -12.83 0.04
N ILE A 344 30.32 -12.16 0.55
CA ILE A 344 29.65 -12.53 1.80
C ILE A 344 28.19 -12.83 1.50
N GLN A 345 27.68 -13.93 2.02
CA GLN A 345 26.29 -14.31 1.86
C GLN A 345 25.35 -13.22 2.41
N GLY A 346 24.28 -12.93 1.66
CA GLY A 346 23.24 -11.98 2.06
C GLY A 346 23.64 -10.50 1.96
N GLN A 347 24.88 -10.18 1.58
CA GLN A 347 25.33 -8.81 1.35
C GLN A 347 25.35 -8.46 -0.14
N PRO A 348 24.92 -7.24 -0.52
CA PRO A 348 25.14 -6.73 -1.86
C PRO A 348 26.65 -6.69 -2.15
N TYR A 349 27.03 -7.23 -3.30
CA TYR A 349 28.37 -7.17 -3.86
C TYR A 349 28.34 -6.27 -5.10
N THR A 350 29.35 -5.41 -5.23
CA THR A 350 29.62 -4.65 -6.45
C THR A 350 31.13 -4.58 -6.60
N GLY A 351 31.64 -5.16 -7.68
CA GLY A 351 33.08 -5.31 -7.89
C GLY A 351 33.40 -5.86 -9.27
N THR A 352 34.63 -6.34 -9.44
CA THR A 352 35.14 -6.90 -10.68
C THR A 352 35.79 -8.26 -10.47
N LEU A 353 35.65 -9.13 -11.47
CA LEU A 353 36.45 -10.34 -11.65
C LEU A 353 37.35 -10.14 -12.87
N THR A 354 38.67 -10.09 -12.65
CA THR A 354 39.67 -9.96 -13.71
C THR A 354 40.35 -11.31 -13.95
N ILE A 355 40.40 -11.75 -15.21
CA ILE A 355 40.96 -13.06 -15.61
C ILE A 355 41.92 -12.84 -16.78
N PRO A 356 43.21 -13.16 -16.63
CA PRO A 356 44.17 -13.06 -17.74
C PRO A 356 43.89 -14.09 -18.85
N TYR A 357 44.18 -13.71 -20.09
CA TYR A 357 44.21 -14.60 -21.24
C TYR A 357 45.49 -14.39 -22.08
N THR A 358 45.83 -15.38 -22.90
CA THR A 358 46.94 -15.29 -23.87
C THR A 358 46.46 -15.41 -25.30
N GLY A 359 47.19 -14.78 -26.22
CA GLY A 359 46.99 -14.94 -27.67
C GLY A 359 45.64 -14.48 -28.21
N GLY A 360 45.09 -13.38 -27.69
CA GLY A 360 43.94 -12.70 -28.29
C GLY A 360 44.24 -12.23 -29.72
N ASN A 361 43.24 -12.32 -30.59
CA ASN A 361 43.39 -12.06 -32.03
C ASN A 361 43.05 -10.63 -32.47
N GLY A 362 42.64 -9.74 -31.56
CA GLY A 362 42.30 -8.34 -31.89
C GLY A 362 40.84 -8.09 -32.28
N ASP A 363 40.00 -9.13 -32.33
CA ASP A 363 38.62 -9.00 -32.81
C ASP A 363 37.66 -8.51 -31.71
N PRO A 364 36.54 -7.86 -32.10
CA PRO A 364 35.49 -7.46 -31.18
C PRO A 364 34.69 -8.67 -30.67
N TYR A 365 34.13 -8.54 -29.46
CA TYR A 365 33.22 -9.50 -28.87
C TYR A 365 32.03 -8.80 -28.21
N PRO A 366 30.84 -9.43 -28.21
CA PRO A 366 29.65 -8.83 -27.62
C PRO A 366 29.71 -8.90 -26.10
N GLN A 367 28.83 -8.16 -25.43
CA GLN A 367 28.62 -8.33 -24.00
C GLN A 367 28.17 -9.77 -23.73
N GLN A 368 28.70 -10.35 -22.65
CA GLN A 368 28.28 -11.66 -22.16
C GLN A 368 27.88 -11.56 -20.70
N GLN A 369 26.86 -12.31 -20.30
CA GLN A 369 26.36 -12.28 -18.94
C GLN A 369 25.84 -13.64 -18.50
N PHE A 370 26.08 -13.98 -17.24
CA PHE A 370 25.49 -15.13 -16.58
C PHE A 370 25.32 -14.86 -15.09
N THR A 371 24.52 -15.68 -14.42
CA THR A 371 24.28 -15.59 -12.98
C THR A 371 24.68 -16.87 -12.27
N GLN A 372 25.34 -16.75 -11.13
CA GLN A 372 25.67 -17.90 -10.26
C GLN A 372 25.62 -17.47 -8.80
N ASN A 373 24.96 -18.28 -7.97
CA ASN A 373 24.82 -18.05 -6.52
C ASN A 373 24.28 -16.65 -6.15
N GLY A 374 23.36 -16.07 -6.95
CA GLY A 374 22.81 -14.73 -6.71
C GLY A 374 23.68 -13.55 -7.15
N LEU A 375 24.84 -13.83 -7.76
CA LEU A 375 25.70 -12.84 -8.39
C LEU A 375 25.55 -12.89 -9.91
N THR A 376 25.54 -11.72 -10.53
CA THR A 376 25.51 -11.50 -11.97
C THR A 376 26.89 -11.08 -12.43
N PHE A 377 27.48 -11.86 -13.34
CA PHE A 377 28.77 -11.61 -13.95
C PHE A 377 28.53 -11.06 -15.35
N THR A 378 28.99 -9.85 -15.62
CA THR A 378 28.81 -9.18 -16.92
C THR A 378 30.18 -8.84 -17.48
N LEU A 379 30.58 -9.50 -18.58
CA LEU A 379 31.72 -9.07 -19.39
C LEU A 379 31.20 -8.04 -20.39
N PRO A 380 31.55 -6.75 -20.27
CA PRO A 380 31.11 -5.73 -21.22
C PRO A 380 31.62 -6.04 -22.63
N ALA A 381 30.89 -5.58 -23.65
CA ALA A 381 31.37 -5.67 -25.03
C ALA A 381 32.73 -4.96 -25.16
N GLY A 382 33.62 -5.52 -25.98
CA GLY A 382 34.97 -5.00 -26.11
C GLY A 382 35.70 -5.56 -27.31
N THR A 383 37.00 -5.28 -27.38
CA THR A 383 37.91 -5.78 -28.41
C THR A 383 39.06 -6.49 -27.71
N LEU A 384 39.40 -7.69 -28.17
CA LEU A 384 40.55 -8.42 -27.61
C LEU A 384 41.84 -7.63 -27.88
N ALA A 385 42.80 -7.73 -26.96
CA ALA A 385 44.16 -7.31 -27.27
C ALA A 385 44.79 -8.29 -28.27
N THR A 386 45.63 -7.79 -29.18
CA THR A 386 46.52 -8.63 -29.97
C THR A 386 47.63 -9.16 -29.05
N GLY A 387 47.58 -10.45 -28.70
CA GLY A 387 48.49 -11.05 -27.70
C GLY A 387 47.83 -11.23 -26.32
N ASN A 388 48.55 -10.92 -25.24
CA ASN A 388 48.03 -11.15 -23.89
C ASN A 388 47.10 -10.00 -23.44
N GLY A 389 46.07 -10.33 -22.68
CA GLY A 389 45.13 -9.36 -22.15
C GLY A 389 44.33 -9.90 -20.97
N ASN A 390 43.26 -9.19 -20.59
CA ASN A 390 42.39 -9.58 -19.49
C ASN A 390 40.92 -9.52 -19.90
N PHE A 391 40.15 -10.51 -19.47
CA PHE A 391 38.71 -10.37 -19.34
C PHE A 391 38.40 -9.70 -18.01
N VAL A 392 37.61 -8.62 -18.04
CA VAL A 392 37.20 -7.90 -16.84
C VAL A 392 35.68 -7.94 -16.75
N TYR A 393 35.17 -8.80 -15.88
CA TYR A 393 33.76 -8.91 -15.59
C TYR A 393 33.37 -7.92 -14.49
N THR A 394 32.31 -7.16 -14.69
CA THR A 394 31.59 -6.47 -13.62
C THR A 394 30.72 -7.49 -12.90
N VAL A 395 30.79 -7.53 -11.58
CA VAL A 395 30.06 -8.50 -10.74
C VAL A 395 29.18 -7.74 -9.76
N THR A 396 27.88 -8.00 -9.82
CA THR A 396 26.86 -7.35 -8.97
C THR A 396 25.86 -8.37 -8.44
N GLY A 397 25.22 -8.10 -7.31
CA GLY A 397 24.12 -8.93 -6.79
C GLY A 397 24.32 -9.31 -5.34
N THR A 398 23.57 -10.28 -4.84
CA THR A 398 23.63 -10.71 -3.43
C THR A 398 23.86 -12.20 -3.38
N ALA A 399 24.97 -12.62 -2.79
CA ALA A 399 25.31 -14.04 -2.76
C ALA A 399 24.31 -14.84 -1.88
N THR A 400 23.73 -15.92 -2.41
CA THR A 400 22.61 -16.61 -1.75
C THR A 400 23.03 -17.74 -0.83
N ASN A 401 24.13 -18.44 -1.12
CA ASN A 401 24.60 -19.58 -0.33
C ASN A 401 26.07 -19.43 0.07
N VAL A 402 26.40 -19.90 1.28
CA VAL A 402 27.79 -20.10 1.74
C VAL A 402 28.36 -21.33 1.05
N THR A 403 29.23 -21.14 0.08
CA THR A 403 29.83 -22.22 -0.70
C THR A 403 31.09 -21.73 -1.41
N THR A 404 31.96 -22.66 -1.80
CA THR A 404 33.02 -22.37 -2.77
C THR A 404 32.45 -22.52 -4.17
N MET A 405 32.20 -21.40 -4.85
CA MET A 405 31.75 -21.39 -6.24
C MET A 405 32.86 -21.90 -7.15
N SER A 406 32.51 -22.79 -8.07
CA SER A 406 33.29 -23.10 -9.27
C SER A 406 32.62 -22.38 -10.43
N ILE A 407 33.22 -21.28 -10.90
CA ILE A 407 32.66 -20.41 -11.93
C ILE A 407 33.28 -20.82 -13.26
N LEU A 408 32.47 -21.38 -14.15
CA LEU A 408 32.91 -21.75 -15.50
C LEU A 408 33.01 -20.50 -16.36
N ILE A 409 34.24 -20.18 -16.77
CA ILE A 409 34.54 -19.11 -17.72
C ILE A 409 34.77 -19.76 -19.07
N SER A 410 33.96 -19.40 -20.06
CA SER A 410 34.07 -19.88 -21.44
C SER A 410 34.13 -18.71 -22.40
N PHE A 411 35.09 -18.73 -23.33
CA PHE A 411 35.18 -17.74 -24.40
C PHE A 411 35.63 -18.44 -25.70
N GLY A 412 34.76 -18.41 -26.73
CA GLY A 412 34.95 -19.21 -27.92
C GLY A 412 35.03 -20.71 -27.58
N SER A 413 36.09 -21.38 -28.00
CA SER A 413 36.34 -22.81 -27.73
C SER A 413 37.13 -23.09 -26.45
N VAL A 414 37.57 -22.06 -25.72
CA VAL A 414 38.41 -22.21 -24.52
C VAL A 414 37.58 -22.01 -23.26
N SER A 415 37.81 -22.83 -22.24
CA SER A 415 37.16 -22.67 -20.94
C SER A 415 38.06 -23.07 -19.77
N CYS A 416 37.80 -22.50 -18.60
CA CYS A 416 38.41 -22.87 -17.33
C CYS A 416 37.48 -22.54 -16.15
N ASN A 417 37.81 -23.01 -14.95
CA ASN A 417 37.03 -22.74 -13.74
C ASN A 417 37.77 -21.80 -12.79
N VAL A 418 37.12 -20.70 -12.39
CA VAL A 418 37.59 -19.84 -11.28
C VAL A 418 36.96 -20.34 -9.98
N SER A 419 37.79 -20.60 -8.96
CA SER A 419 37.31 -20.98 -7.63
C SER A 419 37.14 -19.75 -6.74
N LYS A 420 35.96 -19.55 -6.15
CA LYS A 420 35.70 -18.42 -5.25
C LYS A 420 34.84 -18.81 -4.04
N ALA A 421 35.41 -18.68 -2.85
CA ALA A 421 34.68 -18.87 -1.59
C ALA A 421 33.70 -17.70 -1.32
N VAL A 422 32.44 -18.05 -1.03
CA VAL A 422 31.45 -17.18 -0.40
C VAL A 422 31.35 -17.54 1.07
N THR A 423 31.57 -16.57 1.96
CA THR A 423 31.60 -16.80 3.40
C THR A 423 30.29 -16.38 4.09
N ALA A 424 29.98 -17.00 5.23
CA ALA A 424 28.78 -16.75 6.03
C ALA A 424 28.78 -15.41 6.78
N GLY A 425 29.89 -14.66 6.75
CA GLY A 425 30.06 -13.41 7.44
C GLY A 425 31.49 -12.91 7.35
N GLY A 426 31.66 -11.59 7.20
CA GLY A 426 32.96 -10.93 7.34
C GLY A 426 33.20 -9.79 6.36
N GLY A 427 32.55 -8.65 6.60
CA GLY A 427 32.71 -7.40 5.84
C GLY A 427 31.57 -6.40 6.04
N GLY A 428 30.50 -6.77 6.76
CA GLY A 428 29.54 -5.82 7.30
C GLY A 428 30.03 -5.26 8.64
N SER A 429 29.91 -3.95 8.84
CA SER A 429 30.16 -3.30 10.13
C SER A 429 29.18 -3.72 11.22
N ILE A 430 28.15 -4.53 10.91
CA ILE A 430 26.99 -4.80 11.76
C ILE A 430 26.68 -6.31 11.76
N VAL A 431 26.36 -6.86 12.94
CA VAL A 431 25.87 -8.23 13.16
C VAL A 431 24.61 -8.23 14.02
N THR A 432 23.58 -8.98 13.61
CA THR A 432 22.35 -9.13 14.39
C THR A 432 22.50 -10.24 15.42
N MET A 433 22.40 -9.92 16.71
CA MET A 433 22.53 -10.88 17.81
C MET A 433 21.20 -11.09 18.53
N CYS A 434 21.06 -12.28 19.09
CA CYS A 434 19.92 -12.76 19.85
C CYS A 434 19.93 -12.18 21.26
N MET A 435 18.79 -11.64 21.70
CA MET A 435 18.63 -10.96 22.99
C MET A 435 17.66 -11.68 23.94
N GLY A 436 17.10 -12.81 23.51
CA GLY A 436 16.14 -13.62 24.28
C GLY A 436 14.68 -13.39 23.88
N SER A 437 13.81 -14.37 24.18
CA SER A 437 12.36 -14.31 23.90
C SER A 437 12.01 -13.96 22.43
N GLY A 438 12.83 -14.41 21.48
CA GLY A 438 12.67 -14.09 20.05
C GLY A 438 13.15 -12.69 19.63
N ALA A 439 13.60 -11.86 20.56
CA ALA A 439 14.14 -10.53 20.26
C ALA A 439 15.57 -10.59 19.70
N THR A 440 15.88 -9.65 18.83
CA THR A 440 17.23 -9.44 18.27
C THR A 440 17.61 -7.97 18.29
N LYS A 441 18.91 -7.68 18.34
CA LYS A 441 19.46 -6.32 18.22
C LYS A 441 20.70 -6.34 17.33
N ASN A 442 20.94 -5.24 16.63
CA ASN A 442 22.12 -5.08 15.78
C ASN A 442 23.30 -4.56 16.61
N TRP A 443 24.47 -5.13 16.40
CA TRP A 443 25.72 -4.79 17.08
C TRP A 443 26.77 -4.44 16.04
N LEU A 444 27.72 -3.56 16.38
CA LEU A 444 28.89 -3.41 15.53
C LEU A 444 29.74 -4.69 15.56
N ALA A 445 30.16 -5.16 14.39
CA ALA A 445 30.90 -6.41 14.25
C ALA A 445 32.36 -6.29 14.73
N HIS A 446 32.88 -5.06 14.88
CA HIS A 446 34.21 -4.77 15.44
C HIS A 446 34.14 -3.83 16.65
N ASN A 447 35.23 -3.80 17.44
CA ASN A 447 35.41 -2.78 18.47
C ASN A 447 35.49 -1.41 17.82
N LEU A 448 35.02 -0.37 18.50
CA LEU A 448 35.10 0.99 17.98
C LEU A 448 36.57 1.38 17.75
N GLY A 449 36.91 1.84 16.55
CA GLY A 449 38.28 2.17 16.13
C GLY A 449 39.09 1.01 15.54
N ALA A 450 38.50 -0.17 15.37
CA ALA A 450 39.13 -1.30 14.70
C ALA A 450 39.11 -1.17 13.16
N ASN A 451 39.97 -1.92 12.48
CA ASN A 451 39.95 -2.05 11.04
C ASN A 451 38.78 -2.93 10.58
N THR A 452 37.74 -2.29 10.03
CA THR A 452 36.50 -2.96 9.59
C THR A 452 36.63 -3.68 8.25
N SER A 453 37.78 -3.56 7.54
CA SER A 453 38.04 -4.33 6.32
C SER A 453 38.45 -5.78 6.60
N LEU A 454 38.73 -6.11 7.86
CA LEU A 454 39.15 -7.45 8.29
C LEU A 454 37.96 -8.24 8.82
N ASP A 455 38.04 -9.57 8.76
CA ASP A 455 37.00 -10.44 9.34
C ASP A 455 36.90 -10.23 10.86
N PRO A 456 35.75 -9.79 11.39
CA PRO A 456 35.54 -9.57 12.82
C PRO A 456 35.70 -10.83 13.68
N ASN A 457 35.62 -12.02 13.07
CA ASN A 457 35.74 -13.30 13.77
C ASN A 457 37.15 -13.89 13.76
N THR A 458 38.09 -13.24 13.08
CA THR A 458 39.50 -13.64 13.03
C THR A 458 40.32 -12.72 13.92
N LEU A 459 40.76 -13.22 15.08
CA LEU A 459 41.50 -12.44 16.08
C LEU A 459 42.88 -12.04 15.57
N VAL A 460 43.02 -10.75 15.28
CA VAL A 460 44.28 -10.09 14.90
C VAL A 460 44.37 -8.73 15.59
N LYS A 461 45.59 -8.19 15.63
CA LYS A 461 45.89 -6.90 16.27
C LYS A 461 44.91 -5.80 15.86
N ASP A 462 44.66 -5.67 14.56
CA ASP A 462 43.90 -4.55 13.98
C ASP A 462 42.40 -4.57 14.31
N ILE A 463 41.86 -5.65 14.89
CA ILE A 463 40.45 -5.72 15.30
C ILE A 463 40.18 -5.39 16.77
N HIS A 464 41.23 -5.07 17.55
CA HIS A 464 41.11 -4.78 18.98
C HIS A 464 40.49 -3.41 19.29
N GLY A 465 40.60 -2.46 18.35
CA GLY A 465 40.03 -1.12 18.45
C GLY A 465 40.69 -0.22 19.50
N ASN A 466 39.94 0.82 19.87
CA ASN A 466 40.35 1.87 20.78
C ASN A 466 39.92 1.58 22.23
N TYR A 467 40.59 2.24 23.17
CA TYR A 467 40.22 2.31 24.57
C TYR A 467 39.62 3.68 24.87
N TYR A 468 38.55 3.67 25.66
CA TYR A 468 37.83 4.87 26.11
C TYR A 468 37.75 4.86 27.63
N GLN A 469 37.83 6.02 28.27
CA GLN A 469 37.41 6.18 29.65
C GLN A 469 35.89 6.38 29.70
N TRP A 470 35.24 5.86 30.74
CA TRP A 470 33.79 5.87 30.81
C TRP A 470 33.24 7.29 30.82
N GLY A 471 32.17 7.53 30.05
CA GLY A 471 31.50 8.82 29.98
C GLY A 471 32.26 9.89 29.20
N ARG A 472 33.17 9.50 28.29
CA ARG A 472 33.95 10.41 27.45
C ARG A 472 33.96 9.94 25.99
N ASN A 473 34.11 10.88 25.06
CA ASN A 473 34.23 10.58 23.63
C ASN A 473 35.69 10.40 23.18
N ASP A 474 36.64 10.90 23.97
CA ASP A 474 38.05 10.89 23.59
C ASP A 474 38.63 9.47 23.61
N VAL A 475 39.36 9.13 22.54
CA VAL A 475 40.18 7.93 22.46
C VAL A 475 41.41 8.13 23.36
N VAL A 476 41.55 7.31 24.39
CA VAL A 476 42.67 7.42 25.35
C VAL A 476 43.85 6.50 25.03
N ALA A 477 43.62 5.44 24.25
CA ALA A 477 44.65 4.55 23.73
C ALA A 477 44.10 3.69 22.57
N ASN A 478 44.97 2.95 21.88
CA ASN A 478 44.63 1.93 20.89
C ASN A 478 45.60 0.72 20.97
N ALA A 479 45.47 -0.22 20.05
CA ALA A 479 46.31 -1.42 19.99
C ALA A 479 47.82 -1.11 19.86
N ASP A 480 48.17 -0.01 19.19
CA ASP A 480 49.55 0.46 18.94
C ASP A 480 50.14 1.32 20.07
N THR A 481 49.30 1.78 21.02
CA THR A 481 49.77 2.63 22.11
C THR A 481 50.73 1.84 23.01
N PRO A 482 51.93 2.37 23.33
CA PRO A 482 52.91 1.70 24.17
C PRO A 482 52.34 1.18 25.50
N VAL A 483 52.94 0.12 26.03
CA VAL A 483 52.42 -0.61 27.21
C VAL A 483 52.55 0.18 28.51
N GLY A 484 53.49 1.14 28.57
CA GLY A 484 53.78 1.94 29.76
C GLY A 484 52.72 2.99 30.11
N ALA A 485 53.02 3.80 31.12
CA ALA A 485 52.17 4.89 31.57
C ALA A 485 51.94 5.94 30.46
N ILE A 486 50.71 6.47 30.40
CA ILE A 486 50.27 7.52 29.48
C ILE A 486 50.29 8.85 30.23
N THR A 487 51.01 9.83 29.69
CA THR A 487 51.10 11.18 30.31
C THR A 487 49.76 11.89 30.21
N GLY A 488 49.32 12.52 31.31
CA GLY A 488 48.05 13.24 31.36
C GLY A 488 46.82 12.34 31.54
N TRP A 489 47.01 11.11 32.03
CA TRP A 489 45.90 10.20 32.32
C TRP A 489 44.86 10.84 33.26
N ASN A 490 43.59 10.83 32.85
CA ASN A 490 42.55 11.53 33.59
C ASN A 490 42.08 10.68 34.78
N THR A 491 42.38 11.10 36.00
CA THR A 491 41.99 10.41 37.23
C THR A 491 40.67 10.92 37.83
N THR A 492 39.91 11.73 37.08
CA THR A 492 38.62 12.28 37.51
C THR A 492 37.46 11.53 36.85
N SER A 493 36.64 10.88 37.65
CA SER A 493 35.46 10.15 37.18
C SER A 493 34.46 11.07 36.50
N ALA A 494 33.96 10.67 35.33
CA ALA A 494 32.88 11.37 34.63
C ALA A 494 31.57 11.31 35.44
N SER A 495 30.67 12.26 35.21
CA SER A 495 29.37 12.35 35.89
C SER A 495 28.39 11.26 35.45
N ASN A 496 27.37 10.99 36.26
CA ASN A 496 26.24 10.16 35.84
C ASN A 496 25.52 10.77 34.62
N GLY A 497 24.85 9.92 33.85
CA GLY A 497 24.13 10.28 32.63
C GLY A 497 25.04 10.59 31.44
N SER A 498 26.35 10.35 31.54
CA SER A 498 27.31 10.80 30.52
C SER A 498 27.06 10.16 29.16
N TRP A 499 26.90 8.84 29.05
CA TRP A 499 26.62 8.18 27.76
C TRP A 499 25.15 7.85 27.53
N ASN A 500 24.37 7.74 28.61
CA ASN A 500 22.95 7.44 28.56
C ASN A 500 22.18 8.44 29.44
N SER A 501 21.42 9.35 28.82
CA SER A 501 20.54 10.29 29.53
C SER A 501 19.16 9.71 29.84
N GLY A 502 18.88 8.48 29.40
CA GLY A 502 17.65 7.73 29.65
C GLY A 502 17.82 6.71 30.78
N THR A 503 17.13 5.58 30.65
CA THR A 503 17.19 4.46 31.62
C THR A 503 17.89 3.24 31.02
N GLU A 504 18.07 2.15 31.78
CA GLU A 504 18.58 0.90 31.21
C GLU A 504 17.62 0.27 30.19
N ASP A 505 16.31 0.39 30.42
CA ASP A 505 15.26 -0.20 29.59
C ASP A 505 14.96 0.67 28.35
N THR A 506 15.11 1.99 28.51
CA THR A 506 14.92 3.00 27.46
C THR A 506 16.14 3.91 27.38
N PRO A 507 17.28 3.39 26.87
CA PRO A 507 18.52 4.15 26.78
C PRO A 507 18.42 5.27 25.73
N VAL A 508 18.92 6.44 26.09
CA VAL A 508 18.97 7.63 25.22
C VAL A 508 20.43 8.07 25.09
N LYS A 509 20.96 7.94 23.88
CA LYS A 509 22.34 8.32 23.56
C LYS A 509 22.57 9.81 23.75
N THR A 510 23.71 10.17 24.34
CA THR A 510 24.15 11.57 24.47
C THR A 510 25.16 11.96 23.39
N ALA A 511 25.48 13.26 23.29
CA ALA A 511 26.48 13.76 22.35
C ALA A 511 27.93 13.31 22.65
N ILE A 512 28.19 12.74 23.84
CA ILE A 512 29.53 12.27 24.25
C ILE A 512 29.64 10.74 24.26
N ASP A 513 28.58 10.03 23.86
CA ASP A 513 28.66 8.61 23.52
C ASP A 513 29.52 8.42 22.26
N PRO A 514 30.59 7.61 22.30
CA PRO A 514 31.55 7.52 21.21
C PRO A 514 31.05 6.70 20.01
N CYS A 515 29.90 6.01 20.11
CA CYS A 515 29.39 5.21 19.02
C CYS A 515 28.89 6.09 17.85
N PRO A 516 28.93 5.60 16.60
CA PRO A 516 28.45 6.35 15.44
C PRO A 516 26.93 6.54 15.45
N SER A 517 26.40 7.38 14.55
CA SER A 517 24.95 7.60 14.40
C SER A 517 24.20 6.29 14.19
N GLY A 518 23.06 6.10 14.87
CA GLY A 518 22.26 4.87 14.84
C GLY A 518 22.74 3.79 15.80
N PHE A 519 23.83 4.05 16.53
CA PHE A 519 24.43 3.15 17.51
C PHE A 519 24.77 3.89 18.80
N ARG A 520 24.79 3.18 19.93
CA ARG A 520 25.14 3.67 21.26
C ARG A 520 25.94 2.64 22.05
N VAL A 521 26.54 3.06 23.17
CA VAL A 521 27.15 2.13 24.12
C VAL A 521 26.05 1.29 24.80
N PRO A 522 26.17 -0.05 24.82
CA PRO A 522 25.14 -0.95 25.34
C PRO A 522 24.92 -0.79 26.85
N THR A 523 23.70 -1.04 27.31
CA THR A 523 23.37 -1.06 28.74
C THR A 523 23.83 -2.36 29.39
N ARG A 524 23.88 -2.41 30.73
CA ARG A 524 24.27 -3.61 31.48
C ARG A 524 23.28 -4.73 31.19
N GLN A 525 21.99 -4.41 31.10
CA GLN A 525 20.97 -5.39 30.75
C GLN A 525 21.19 -5.98 29.36
N GLU A 526 21.61 -5.18 28.37
CA GLU A 526 21.89 -5.69 27.03
C GLU A 526 23.09 -6.64 27.00
N TRP A 527 24.13 -6.36 27.78
CA TRP A 527 25.25 -7.30 27.99
C TRP A 527 24.80 -8.60 28.66
N VAL A 528 23.94 -8.52 29.68
CA VAL A 528 23.37 -9.69 30.35
C VAL A 528 22.50 -10.51 29.38
N SER A 529 21.69 -9.83 28.57
CA SER A 529 20.78 -10.45 27.61
C SER A 529 21.54 -11.18 26.51
N ILE A 530 22.53 -10.56 25.86
CA ILE A 530 23.30 -11.25 24.81
C ILE A 530 24.07 -12.44 25.39
N PHE A 531 24.65 -12.30 26.58
CA PHE A 531 25.41 -13.39 27.21
C PHE A 531 24.52 -14.59 27.57
N ASN A 532 23.36 -14.36 28.18
CA ASN A 532 22.45 -15.43 28.59
C ASN A 532 21.78 -16.16 27.41
N ASN A 533 21.75 -15.54 26.23
CA ASN A 533 21.06 -16.08 25.05
C ASN A 533 22.01 -16.55 23.95
N THR A 534 23.31 -16.64 24.22
CA THR A 534 24.33 -17.12 23.28
C THR A 534 25.14 -18.28 23.86
N ASN A 535 25.65 -19.15 22.98
CA ASN A 535 26.68 -20.09 23.33
C ASN A 535 28.03 -19.37 23.32
N THR A 536 28.79 -19.46 24.42
CA THR A 536 30.09 -18.81 24.56
C THR A 536 31.22 -19.81 24.33
N SER A 537 32.15 -19.49 23.43
CA SER A 537 33.40 -20.23 23.24
C SER A 537 34.62 -19.32 23.45
N ARG A 538 35.74 -19.92 23.89
CA ARG A 538 37.04 -19.25 23.98
C ARG A 538 37.83 -19.50 22.71
N ILE A 539 38.52 -18.47 22.23
CA ILE A 539 39.42 -18.53 21.08
C ILE A 539 40.82 -18.16 21.57
N GLY A 540 41.83 -18.91 21.14
CA GLY A 540 43.24 -18.64 21.43
C GLY A 540 43.68 -18.97 22.86
N THR A 541 44.93 -18.59 23.16
CA THR A 541 45.59 -18.87 24.44
C THR A 541 45.49 -17.66 25.36
N PHE A 542 44.83 -17.82 26.51
CA PHE A 542 44.61 -16.74 27.48
C PHE A 542 45.83 -16.56 28.40
N VAL A 543 46.80 -15.78 27.95
CA VAL A 543 48.03 -15.45 28.69
C VAL A 543 48.25 -13.94 28.66
N ASN A 544 48.66 -13.38 29.80
CA ASN A 544 48.95 -11.96 29.94
C ASN A 544 50.26 -11.63 29.21
N ASP A 545 50.15 -11.13 27.99
CA ASP A 545 51.26 -10.76 27.14
C ASP A 545 50.85 -9.57 26.26
N PRO A 546 51.58 -8.44 26.29
CA PRO A 546 51.24 -7.26 25.51
C PRO A 546 51.26 -7.46 23.98
N THR A 547 51.84 -8.56 23.50
CA THR A 547 51.90 -8.95 22.09
C THR A 547 50.85 -9.98 21.69
N ASN A 548 50.07 -10.50 22.65
CA ASN A 548 49.03 -11.49 22.39
C ASN A 548 47.73 -10.84 21.91
N PHE A 549 47.51 -10.90 20.60
CA PHE A 549 46.28 -10.46 19.92
C PHE A 549 45.42 -11.63 19.43
N GLY A 550 45.77 -12.87 19.80
CA GLY A 550 45.15 -14.08 19.27
C GLY A 550 44.03 -14.64 20.15
N SER A 551 43.72 -14.02 21.28
CA SER A 551 42.79 -14.53 22.29
C SER A 551 41.55 -13.66 22.50
N GLY A 552 40.42 -14.29 22.81
CA GLY A 552 39.13 -13.64 22.98
C GLY A 552 38.01 -14.63 23.18
N ILE A 553 36.77 -14.14 23.22
CA ILE A 553 35.59 -15.00 23.26
C ILE A 553 34.73 -14.79 22.02
N GLN A 554 33.92 -15.79 21.69
CA GLN A 554 32.90 -15.70 20.66
C GLN A 554 31.55 -16.09 21.24
N LEU A 555 30.59 -15.17 21.10
CA LEU A 555 29.18 -15.38 21.44
C LEU A 555 28.46 -15.82 20.17
N THR A 556 27.81 -16.98 20.20
CA THR A 556 27.12 -17.55 19.03
C THR A 556 25.64 -17.73 19.31
N CYS A 557 24.78 -17.20 18.44
CA CYS A 557 23.34 -17.40 18.54
C CYS A 557 22.95 -18.83 18.14
N PRO A 558 22.28 -19.59 19.03
CA PRO A 558 21.95 -20.98 18.75
C PRO A 558 21.02 -21.18 17.54
N GLY A 559 20.12 -20.23 17.29
CA GLY A 559 19.08 -20.37 16.26
C GLY A 559 19.53 -20.09 14.82
N ASN A 560 20.57 -19.30 14.61
CA ASN A 560 21.02 -18.89 13.26
C ASN A 560 22.54 -18.91 13.06
N GLY A 561 23.32 -19.17 14.12
CA GLY A 561 24.77 -19.24 14.04
C GLY A 561 25.48 -17.88 13.93
N ASN A 562 24.78 -16.75 14.11
CA ASN A 562 25.41 -15.42 14.12
C ASN A 562 26.41 -15.30 15.26
N ARG A 563 27.54 -14.62 15.00
CA ARG A 563 28.69 -14.57 15.91
C ARG A 563 29.08 -13.13 16.25
N LEU A 564 29.31 -12.87 17.54
CA LEU A 564 29.98 -11.66 18.02
C LEU A 564 31.27 -12.07 18.72
N THR A 565 32.40 -11.69 18.13
CA THR A 565 33.73 -11.98 18.67
C THR A 565 34.27 -10.77 19.44
N LEU A 566 34.64 -10.99 20.70
CA LEU A 566 35.16 -9.98 21.62
C LEU A 566 36.63 -10.30 21.95
N PRO A 567 37.59 -9.54 21.39
CA PRO A 567 39.01 -9.70 21.71
C PRO A 567 39.33 -9.52 23.21
N ALA A 568 40.31 -10.27 23.71
CA ALA A 568 40.89 -10.07 25.04
C ALA A 568 41.90 -8.90 25.01
N ALA A 569 41.37 -7.69 24.82
CA ALA A 569 42.17 -6.49 24.60
C ALA A 569 42.92 -5.98 25.85
N GLY A 570 42.67 -6.55 27.03
CA GLY A 570 43.15 -6.03 28.30
C GLY A 570 42.51 -4.69 28.65
N ALA A 571 43.24 -3.89 29.42
CA ALA A 571 42.76 -2.65 30.02
C ALA A 571 43.87 -1.60 30.17
N ARG A 572 43.48 -0.34 30.34
CA ARG A 572 44.37 0.76 30.76
C ARG A 572 44.04 1.15 32.20
N ASN A 573 45.01 1.03 33.10
CA ASN A 573 44.78 1.13 34.54
C ASN A 573 44.38 2.55 35.02
N THR A 574 43.77 2.64 36.20
CA THR A 574 43.18 3.87 36.75
C THR A 574 44.18 5.00 37.07
N VAL A 575 45.43 4.66 37.44
CA VAL A 575 46.39 5.66 37.96
C VAL A 575 47.16 6.35 36.85
N ALA A 576 47.63 5.59 35.87
CA ALA A 576 48.58 6.08 34.87
C ALA A 576 48.28 5.58 33.45
N GLY A 577 47.17 4.87 33.23
CA GLY A 577 46.82 4.33 31.91
C GLY A 577 47.79 3.26 31.39
N ALA A 578 48.58 2.61 32.25
CA ALA A 578 49.46 1.52 31.80
C ALA A 578 48.61 0.32 31.35
N LEU A 579 49.06 -0.37 30.29
CA LEU A 579 48.38 -1.54 29.76
C LEU A 579 48.49 -2.70 30.76
N VAL A 580 47.37 -3.35 31.03
CA VAL A 580 47.31 -4.57 31.85
C VAL A 580 46.47 -5.64 31.14
N GLU A 581 46.78 -6.89 31.39
CA GLU A 581 45.96 -8.07 31.07
C GLU A 581 45.66 -8.33 29.59
N ARG A 582 46.40 -7.71 28.66
CA ARG A 582 46.25 -8.01 27.23
C ARG A 582 46.53 -9.49 26.99
N GLY A 583 45.65 -10.14 26.25
CA GLY A 583 45.71 -11.58 25.99
C GLY A 583 45.10 -12.45 27.09
N SER A 584 45.20 -12.07 28.37
CA SER A 584 44.57 -12.81 29.48
C SER A 584 43.14 -12.39 29.78
N GLY A 585 42.74 -11.17 29.42
CA GLY A 585 41.41 -10.65 29.72
C GLY A 585 40.92 -9.54 28.80
N GLY A 586 39.65 -9.17 28.91
CA GLY A 586 39.04 -8.10 28.14
C GLY A 586 37.90 -7.44 28.89
N TYR A 587 37.76 -6.13 28.71
CA TYR A 587 36.74 -5.32 29.38
C TYR A 587 36.02 -4.49 28.35
N TYR A 588 34.69 -4.45 28.47
CA TYR A 588 33.81 -3.78 27.54
C TYR A 588 32.85 -2.90 28.31
N TRP A 589 32.88 -1.61 28.02
CA TRP A 589 32.03 -0.67 28.74
C TRP A 589 30.54 -0.93 28.51
N SER A 590 29.76 -0.66 29.56
CA SER A 590 28.35 -0.37 29.46
C SER A 590 28.08 1.12 29.62
N SER A 591 27.00 1.64 29.05
CA SER A 591 26.47 2.98 29.34
C SER A 591 25.80 3.07 30.72
N THR A 592 25.67 1.96 31.45
CA THR A 592 25.08 1.93 32.79
C THR A 592 26.10 2.28 33.88
N GLU A 593 25.80 3.34 34.60
CA GLU A 593 26.52 3.76 35.81
C GLU A 593 26.28 2.88 37.04
N ARG A 594 27.29 2.82 37.91
CA ARG A 594 27.20 2.35 39.28
C ARG A 594 27.65 3.50 40.19
N GLY A 595 26.84 3.87 41.18
CA GLY A 595 27.15 5.01 42.07
C GLY A 595 28.58 4.95 42.65
N SER A 596 29.14 6.12 43.02
CA SER A 596 30.53 6.27 43.49
C SER A 596 31.60 6.23 42.37
N GLY A 597 31.33 6.84 41.22
CA GLY A 597 32.32 6.99 40.15
C GLY A 597 32.68 5.70 39.42
N GLN A 598 31.79 4.71 39.45
CA GLN A 598 31.93 3.41 38.80
C GLN A 598 30.92 3.24 37.66
N ALA A 599 31.15 2.27 36.80
CA ALA A 599 30.22 1.88 35.75
C ALA A 599 30.29 0.38 35.49
N TYR A 600 29.23 -0.17 34.91
CA TYR A 600 29.17 -1.58 34.57
C TYR A 600 29.99 -1.89 33.31
N THR A 601 30.47 -3.13 33.24
CA THR A 601 31.25 -3.67 32.14
C THR A 601 30.91 -5.14 31.90
N MET A 602 31.08 -5.58 30.66
CA MET A 602 31.27 -6.99 30.35
C MET A 602 32.76 -7.35 30.55
N TYR A 603 33.02 -8.24 31.50
CA TYR A 603 34.33 -8.68 31.93
C TYR A 603 34.64 -10.10 31.43
N LEU A 604 35.78 -10.25 30.76
CA LEU A 604 36.24 -11.49 30.17
C LEU A 604 37.55 -11.91 30.84
N TYR A 605 37.54 -12.85 31.78
CA TYR A 605 38.77 -13.39 32.37
C TYR A 605 38.65 -14.90 32.57
N SER A 606 39.08 -15.47 33.71
CA SER A 606 38.85 -16.88 34.06
C SER A 606 37.36 -17.21 34.14
N ASN A 607 36.56 -16.30 34.67
CA ASN A 607 35.11 -16.25 34.54
C ASN A 607 34.69 -15.09 33.62
N ILE A 608 33.53 -15.24 32.97
CA ILE A 608 32.92 -14.19 32.15
C ILE A 608 31.76 -13.60 32.95
N SER A 609 31.71 -12.28 33.11
CA SER A 609 30.66 -11.58 33.86
C SER A 609 30.09 -10.42 33.04
N PRO A 610 28.82 -10.48 32.62
CA PRO A 610 28.18 -9.41 31.84
C PRO A 610 27.74 -8.20 32.67
N ALA A 611 27.90 -8.25 33.99
CA ALA A 611 27.49 -7.20 34.91
C ALA A 611 28.58 -6.92 35.97
N TYR A 612 29.84 -6.98 35.55
CA TYR A 612 30.96 -6.54 36.39
C TYR A 612 30.96 -5.01 36.52
N TYR A 613 31.70 -4.45 37.47
CA TYR A 613 31.81 -3.00 37.62
C TYR A 613 33.25 -2.58 37.83
N SER A 614 33.58 -1.42 37.25
CA SER A 614 34.94 -0.88 37.23
C SER A 614 34.90 0.63 37.46
N VAL A 615 36.07 1.22 37.75
CA VAL A 615 36.18 2.67 37.97
C VAL A 615 36.21 3.39 36.63
N ARG A 616 35.51 4.53 36.52
CA ARG A 616 35.30 5.26 35.25
C ARG A 616 36.59 5.79 34.60
N THR A 617 37.66 5.86 35.38
CA THR A 617 39.00 6.33 34.99
C THR A 617 39.86 5.25 34.33
N GLU A 618 39.39 4.01 34.24
CA GLU A 618 40.06 2.98 33.44
C GLU A 618 39.73 3.15 31.95
N GLY A 619 40.62 2.65 31.09
CA GLY A 619 40.39 2.63 29.64
C GLY A 619 40.04 1.23 29.17
N TYR A 620 38.85 1.07 28.60
CA TYR A 620 38.35 -0.22 28.09
C TYR A 620 37.78 -0.08 26.67
N SER A 621 37.58 -1.22 26.01
CA SER A 621 36.99 -1.27 24.68
C SER A 621 35.50 -0.92 24.70
N VAL A 622 35.00 -0.40 23.57
CA VAL A 622 33.58 -0.16 23.33
C VAL A 622 33.10 -1.00 22.16
N ARG A 623 31.97 -1.66 22.35
CA ARG A 623 31.28 -2.46 21.34
C ARG A 623 29.84 -1.96 21.23
N CYS A 624 29.52 -1.26 20.15
CA CYS A 624 28.26 -0.53 20.05
C CYS A 624 27.08 -1.41 19.67
N ILE A 625 25.89 -1.03 20.11
CA ILE A 625 24.59 -1.65 19.79
C ILE A 625 23.67 -0.61 19.14
N SER A 626 22.77 -1.03 18.24
CA SER A 626 21.81 -0.15 17.59
C SER A 626 20.87 0.49 18.61
N GLU A 627 20.62 1.79 18.43
CA GLU A 627 19.78 2.62 19.33
C GLU A 627 18.47 1.94 19.76
#